data_AF-A0A510E5K0-F1
#
_entry.id   AF-A0A510E5K0-F1
#
_cell.length_a   1.000
_cell.length_b   1.000
_cell.length_c   1.000
_cell.angle_alpha   90.00
_cell.angle_beta   90.00
_cell.angle_gamma   90.00
#
_symmetry.space_group_name_H-M   'P 1'
#
loop_
_entity.id
_entity.type
_entity.pdbx_description
1 polymer ?
#
loop_
_entity_poly.entity_id
_entity_poly.type
_entity_poly.pdbx_seq_one_letter_code
_entity_poly.pdbx_strand_id
1 'polypeptide(L)'
;MYYSYYKEGYTVDSCTGEVIDFEAYDSVDYSGLEYYEKVSSSVRKREEKEIRDMKKIVLNYLLSIMTEEEKNEFYRILNQIERHGRKADSALYLAIYEHILSREGKQVKRDYLKFIRSRGIGRYAIRQRKKLLRQMLREDPVIQYIKYEYSGDKEEDLKVYELLKKHNLAYDNAKKRKQILLRYLTDKKLLNELLEKEKIEEIGNTILLLNIRDFESFSFSQFPV
;
A
#
# COMPACT_ATOMS: atom_id res chain seq x y z
N MET A 1 -22.89 -68.78 -1.58
CA MET A 1 -22.49 -67.35 -1.62
C MET A 1 -23.08 -66.73 -2.87
N TYR A 2 -23.87 -65.67 -2.71
CA TYR A 2 -24.50 -64.96 -3.82
C TYR A 2 -23.63 -63.74 -4.18
N TYR A 3 -23.07 -63.73 -5.39
CA TYR A 3 -22.29 -62.62 -5.94
C TYR A 3 -23.18 -61.77 -6.86
N SER A 4 -23.07 -60.44 -6.77
CA SER A 4 -23.75 -59.51 -7.68
C SER A 4 -22.73 -58.79 -8.55
N TYR A 5 -22.89 -58.87 -9.87
CA TYR A 5 -22.05 -58.18 -10.85
C TYR A 5 -22.58 -56.76 -11.08
N TYR A 6 -21.75 -55.75 -10.83
CA TYR A 6 -22.05 -54.36 -11.17
C TYR A 6 -21.36 -53.96 -12.49
N LYS A 7 -22.00 -53.05 -13.24
CA LYS A 7 -21.59 -52.57 -14.57
C LYS A 7 -20.19 -51.92 -14.62
N GLU A 8 -19.56 -51.71 -13.48
CA GLU A 8 -18.27 -51.04 -13.32
C GLU A 8 -17.09 -52.02 -13.12
N GLY A 9 -17.32 -53.33 -13.28
CA GLY A 9 -16.25 -54.31 -13.50
C GLY A 9 -15.60 -54.91 -12.25
N TYR A 10 -16.18 -54.72 -11.07
CA TYR A 10 -15.67 -55.30 -9.82
C TYR A 10 -16.72 -56.15 -9.10
N THR A 11 -16.28 -57.21 -8.44
CA THR A 11 -17.07 -58.14 -7.64
C THR A 11 -17.04 -57.72 -6.16
N VAL A 12 -18.20 -57.70 -5.52
CA VAL A 12 -18.34 -57.27 -4.12
C VAL A 12 -19.08 -58.36 -3.34
N ASP A 13 -18.61 -58.67 -2.13
CA ASP A 13 -19.35 -59.57 -1.22
C ASP A 13 -20.65 -58.90 -0.79
N SER A 14 -21.78 -59.55 -1.09
CA SER A 14 -23.11 -59.01 -0.80
C SER A 14 -23.42 -58.90 0.70
N CYS A 15 -22.65 -59.59 1.56
CA CYS A 15 -22.86 -59.57 3.02
C CYS A 15 -21.98 -58.55 3.76
N THR A 16 -20.75 -58.29 3.30
CA THR A 16 -19.79 -57.39 3.98
C THR A 16 -19.52 -56.10 3.23
N GLY A 17 -19.82 -56.04 1.93
CA GLY A 17 -19.53 -54.89 1.09
C GLY A 17 -18.04 -54.75 0.71
N GLU A 18 -17.22 -55.76 1.02
CA GLU A 18 -15.80 -55.77 0.66
C GLU A 18 -15.61 -56.14 -0.82
N VAL A 19 -14.78 -55.37 -1.53
CA VAL A 19 -14.44 -55.60 -2.95
C VAL A 19 -13.40 -56.72 -3.01
N ILE A 20 -13.75 -57.83 -3.67
CA ILE A 20 -12.95 -59.07 -3.62
C ILE A 20 -11.91 -59.11 -4.75
N ASP A 21 -12.17 -58.49 -5.90
CA ASP A 21 -11.22 -58.46 -7.02
C ASP A 21 -10.72 -57.03 -7.31
N PHE A 22 -9.48 -56.75 -6.91
CA PHE A 22 -8.73 -55.58 -7.37
C PHE A 22 -7.72 -56.07 -8.41
N GLU A 23 -8.16 -56.22 -9.66
CA GLU A 23 -7.21 -56.34 -10.77
C GLU A 23 -6.51 -54.99 -10.93
N ALA A 24 -5.22 -54.96 -10.58
CA ALA A 24 -4.37 -53.80 -10.82
C ALA A 24 -4.29 -53.54 -12.32
N TYR A 25 -5.01 -52.53 -12.80
CA TYR A 25 -4.83 -52.00 -14.15
C TYR A 25 -3.42 -51.40 -14.24
N ASP A 26 -2.46 -52.18 -14.76
CA ASP A 26 -1.05 -51.82 -14.92
C ASP A 26 -0.79 -50.75 -16.02
N SER A 27 -1.80 -50.02 -16.46
CA SER A 27 -1.64 -48.92 -17.41
C SER A 27 -2.74 -47.86 -17.27
N VAL A 28 -2.68 -47.11 -16.17
CA VAL A 28 -3.41 -45.84 -16.10
C VAL A 28 -2.73 -44.88 -17.09
N ASP A 29 -3.43 -44.52 -18.17
CA ASP A 29 -2.94 -43.56 -19.16
C ASP A 29 -2.97 -42.14 -18.57
N TYR A 30 -1.83 -41.71 -18.03
CA TYR A 30 -1.63 -40.38 -17.42
C TYR A 30 -1.58 -39.24 -18.45
N SER A 31 -1.74 -39.51 -19.75
CA SER A 31 -1.76 -38.49 -20.80
C SER A 31 -2.85 -37.43 -20.59
N GLY A 32 -3.96 -37.79 -19.94
CA GLY A 32 -5.01 -36.85 -19.53
C GLY A 32 -4.54 -35.82 -18.49
N LEU A 33 -3.72 -36.21 -17.52
CA LEU A 33 -3.19 -35.31 -16.50
C LEU A 33 -2.20 -34.29 -17.09
N GLU A 34 -1.31 -34.72 -17.99
CA GLU A 34 -0.45 -33.81 -18.74
C GLU A 34 -1.26 -32.84 -19.62
N TYR A 35 -2.36 -33.31 -20.22
CA TYR A 35 -3.24 -32.45 -21.02
C TYR A 35 -3.86 -31.34 -20.16
N TYR A 36 -4.40 -31.65 -18.99
CA TYR A 36 -4.96 -30.65 -18.08
C TYR A 36 -3.88 -29.72 -17.48
N GLU A 37 -2.66 -30.19 -17.24
CA GLU A 37 -1.53 -29.33 -16.84
C GLU A 37 -1.07 -28.40 -17.98
N LYS A 38 -1.03 -28.87 -19.23
CA LYS A 38 -0.70 -28.05 -20.41
C LYS A 38 -1.79 -27.02 -20.72
N VAL A 39 -3.06 -27.39 -20.56
CA VAL A 39 -4.20 -26.47 -20.71
C VAL A 39 -4.21 -25.44 -19.57
N SER A 40 -4.02 -25.84 -18.31
CA SER A 40 -3.98 -24.89 -17.19
C SER A 40 -2.76 -23.94 -17.25
N SER A 41 -1.60 -24.42 -17.66
CA SER A 41 -0.41 -23.57 -17.83
C SER A 41 -0.52 -22.61 -19.02
N SER A 42 -1.14 -23.02 -20.12
CA SER A 42 -1.40 -22.14 -21.26
C SER A 42 -2.50 -21.10 -20.97
N VAL A 43 -3.55 -21.47 -20.23
CA VAL A 43 -4.58 -20.53 -19.73
C VAL A 43 -3.95 -19.53 -18.77
N ARG A 44 -3.14 -19.96 -17.79
CA ARG A 44 -2.41 -19.06 -16.89
C ARG A 44 -1.51 -18.08 -17.63
N LYS A 45 -0.76 -18.55 -18.64
CA LYS A 45 0.09 -17.67 -19.49
C LYS A 45 -0.74 -16.65 -20.28
N ARG A 46 -1.93 -17.02 -20.77
CA ARG A 46 -2.85 -16.10 -21.46
C ARG A 46 -3.42 -15.06 -20.50
N GLU A 47 -3.88 -15.48 -19.33
CA GLU A 47 -4.39 -14.58 -18.28
C GLU A 47 -3.31 -13.59 -17.81
N GLU A 48 -2.07 -14.05 -17.59
CA GLU A 48 -0.95 -13.17 -17.22
C GLU A 48 -0.64 -12.13 -18.29
N LYS A 49 -0.74 -12.51 -19.57
CA LYS A 49 -0.54 -11.61 -20.71
C LYS A 49 -1.68 -10.58 -20.78
N GLU A 50 -2.93 -11.02 -20.65
CA GLU A 50 -4.10 -10.13 -20.62
C GLU A 50 -4.04 -9.15 -19.44
N ILE A 51 -3.63 -9.60 -18.26
CA ILE A 51 -3.41 -8.75 -17.09
C ILE A 51 -2.31 -7.71 -17.35
N ARG A 52 -1.20 -8.11 -17.99
CA ARG A 52 -0.09 -7.21 -18.33
C ARG A 52 -0.52 -6.15 -19.35
N ASP A 53 -1.25 -6.56 -20.37
CA ASP A 53 -1.77 -5.68 -21.41
C ASP A 53 -2.78 -4.69 -20.80
N MET A 54 -3.64 -5.15 -19.89
CA MET A 54 -4.58 -4.29 -19.17
C MET A 54 -3.88 -3.26 -18.28
N LYS A 55 -2.83 -3.64 -17.55
CA LYS A 55 -2.02 -2.70 -16.75
C LYS A 55 -1.44 -1.59 -17.63
N LYS A 56 -0.87 -1.96 -18.78
CA LYS A 56 -0.26 -1.01 -19.71
C LYS A 56 -1.30 -0.06 -20.32
N ILE A 57 -2.45 -0.59 -20.74
CA ILE A 57 -3.56 0.21 -21.27
C ILE A 57 -4.05 1.24 -20.24
N VAL A 58 -4.25 0.80 -19.00
CA VAL A 58 -4.71 1.67 -17.90
C VAL A 58 -3.66 2.72 -17.55
N LEU A 59 -2.38 2.33 -17.46
CA LEU A 59 -1.29 3.26 -17.18
C LEU A 59 -1.19 4.34 -18.26
N ASN A 60 -1.19 3.94 -19.54
CA ASN A 60 -1.13 4.89 -20.66
C ASN A 60 -2.32 5.85 -20.67
N TYR A 61 -3.52 5.35 -20.36
CA TYR A 61 -4.71 6.18 -20.24
C TYR A 61 -4.59 7.20 -19.10
N LEU A 62 -4.11 6.77 -17.92
CA LEU A 62 -3.91 7.68 -16.79
C LEU A 62 -2.87 8.75 -17.14
N LEU A 63 -1.76 8.38 -17.77
CA LEU A 63 -0.71 9.31 -18.16
C LEU A 63 -1.16 10.32 -19.22
N SER A 64 -2.17 10.03 -20.02
CA SER A 64 -2.71 10.98 -20.99
C SER A 64 -3.67 11.99 -20.38
N ILE A 65 -4.30 11.69 -19.23
CA ILE A 65 -5.26 12.58 -18.58
C ILE A 65 -4.70 13.34 -17.38
N MET A 66 -3.60 12.86 -16.78
CA MET A 66 -2.96 13.48 -15.61
C MET A 66 -2.09 14.67 -15.99
N THR A 67 -2.05 15.69 -15.13
CA THR A 67 -1.06 16.78 -15.21
C THR A 67 0.33 16.29 -14.81
N GLU A 68 1.39 17.09 -15.03
CA GLU A 68 2.75 16.73 -14.60
C GLU A 68 2.88 16.57 -13.07
N GLU A 69 2.21 17.45 -12.30
CA GLU A 69 2.15 17.35 -10.84
C GLU A 69 1.46 16.06 -10.40
N GLU A 70 0.30 15.74 -10.99
CA GLU A 70 -0.45 14.51 -10.70
C GLU A 70 0.37 13.26 -11.06
N LYS A 71 1.16 13.30 -12.14
CA LYS A 71 2.09 12.21 -12.54
C LYS A 71 3.19 12.00 -11.51
N ASN A 72 3.80 13.08 -11.04
CA ASN A 72 4.87 13.01 -10.05
C ASN A 72 4.36 12.41 -8.73
N GLU A 73 3.18 12.85 -8.26
CA GLU A 73 2.54 12.25 -7.09
C GLU A 73 2.17 10.78 -7.31
N PHE A 74 1.65 10.44 -8.50
CA PHE A 74 1.29 9.08 -8.86
C PHE A 74 2.47 8.13 -8.76
N TYR A 75 3.62 8.47 -9.35
CA TYR A 75 4.82 7.64 -9.29
C TYR A 75 5.43 7.59 -7.89
N ARG A 76 5.36 8.68 -7.12
CA ARG A 76 5.80 8.68 -5.72
C ARG A 76 5.02 7.67 -4.89
N ILE A 77 3.70 7.68 -4.99
CA ILE A 77 2.82 6.75 -4.28
C ILE A 77 3.05 5.31 -4.77
N LEU A 78 3.14 5.11 -6.09
CA LEU A 78 3.38 3.80 -6.68
C LEU A 78 4.69 3.18 -6.17
N ASN A 79 5.79 3.94 -6.21
CA ASN A 79 7.10 3.49 -5.73
C ASN A 79 7.06 3.12 -4.24
N GLN A 80 6.34 3.89 -3.43
CA GLN A 80 6.18 3.59 -2.01
C GLN A 80 5.47 2.25 -1.79
N ILE A 81 4.46 1.92 -2.59
CA ILE A 81 3.70 0.67 -2.48
C ILE A 81 4.50 -0.52 -3.01
N GLU A 82 5.23 -0.34 -4.10
CA GLU A 82 6.10 -1.39 -4.66
C GLU A 82 7.22 -1.78 -3.68
N ARG A 83 7.77 -0.81 -2.93
CA ARG A 83 8.71 -1.07 -1.82
C ARG A 83 8.12 -1.95 -0.71
N HIS A 84 6.80 -1.93 -0.52
CA HIS A 84 6.10 -2.81 0.42
C HIS A 84 5.76 -4.20 -0.17
N GLY A 85 6.35 -4.56 -1.32
CA GLY A 85 6.27 -5.90 -1.90
C GLY A 85 4.94 -6.21 -2.60
N ARG A 86 4.07 -5.21 -2.82
CA ARG A 86 2.81 -5.42 -3.55
C ARG A 86 3.00 -5.21 -5.04
N LYS A 87 2.72 -6.25 -5.83
CA LYS A 87 2.67 -6.14 -7.29
C LYS A 87 1.54 -5.19 -7.69
N ALA A 88 1.87 -4.16 -8.45
CA ALA A 88 0.89 -3.21 -8.96
C ALA A 88 -0.09 -3.90 -9.92
N ASP A 89 -1.39 -3.72 -9.72
CA ASP A 89 -2.46 -4.14 -10.64
C ASP A 89 -3.17 -2.93 -11.26
N SER A 90 -3.94 -3.15 -12.32
CA SER A 90 -4.70 -2.10 -13.01
C SER A 90 -5.65 -1.38 -12.07
N ALA A 91 -6.26 -2.11 -11.13
CA ALA A 91 -7.12 -1.54 -10.09
C ALA A 91 -6.34 -0.64 -9.11
N LEU A 92 -5.10 -0.97 -8.75
CA LEU A 92 -4.25 -0.13 -7.92
C LEU A 92 -3.90 1.18 -8.64
N TYR A 93 -3.55 1.15 -9.92
CA TYR A 93 -3.28 2.37 -10.69
C TYR A 93 -4.49 3.30 -10.68
N LEU A 94 -5.68 2.79 -10.97
CA LEU A 94 -6.91 3.57 -10.89
C LEU A 94 -7.17 4.10 -9.47
N ALA A 95 -6.93 3.27 -8.46
CA ALA A 95 -7.10 3.66 -7.06
C ALA A 95 -6.15 4.77 -6.62
N ILE A 96 -4.90 4.79 -7.10
CA ILE A 96 -3.93 5.85 -6.84
C ILE A 96 -4.41 7.15 -7.50
N TYR A 97 -4.80 7.10 -8.77
CA TYR A 97 -5.31 8.28 -9.47
C TYR A 97 -6.55 8.87 -8.78
N GLU A 98 -7.55 8.05 -8.46
CA GLU A 98 -8.72 8.56 -7.75
C GLU A 98 -8.40 8.99 -6.31
N HIS A 99 -7.28 8.55 -5.73
CA HIS A 99 -6.83 9.03 -4.43
C HIS A 99 -6.24 10.43 -4.55
N ILE A 100 -5.39 10.69 -5.54
CA ILE A 100 -4.84 12.01 -5.84
C ILE A 100 -5.97 13.01 -6.09
N LEU A 101 -6.90 12.69 -6.99
CA LEU A 101 -8.06 13.54 -7.24
C LEU A 101 -8.88 13.83 -5.98
N SER A 102 -9.10 12.82 -5.14
CA SER A 102 -9.84 13.00 -3.89
C SER A 102 -9.14 13.91 -2.89
N ARG A 103 -7.79 13.92 -2.89
CA ARG A 103 -7.00 14.81 -2.04
C ARG A 103 -7.13 16.25 -2.52
N GLU A 104 -7.11 16.48 -3.82
CA GLU A 104 -7.28 17.81 -4.43
C GLU A 104 -8.74 18.31 -4.46
N GLY A 105 -9.69 17.56 -3.90
CA GLY A 105 -11.12 17.89 -3.94
C GLY A 105 -11.75 17.80 -5.34
N LYS A 106 -11.04 17.22 -6.32
CA LYS A 106 -11.50 17.09 -7.70
C LYS A 106 -12.41 15.88 -7.87
N GLN A 107 -13.43 16.02 -8.72
CA GLN A 107 -14.28 14.91 -9.13
C GLN A 107 -13.74 14.23 -10.38
N VAL A 108 -14.06 12.94 -10.50
CA VAL A 108 -13.63 12.12 -11.61
C VAL A 108 -14.44 12.45 -12.87
N LYS A 109 -13.76 12.63 -14.02
CA LYS A 109 -14.40 12.98 -15.29
C LYS A 109 -15.33 11.86 -15.81
N ARG A 110 -16.35 12.23 -16.58
CA ARG A 110 -17.30 11.27 -17.19
C ARG A 110 -16.60 10.26 -18.12
N ASP A 111 -15.58 10.69 -18.85
CA ASP A 111 -14.85 9.83 -19.80
C ASP A 111 -14.04 8.74 -19.09
N TYR A 112 -13.53 9.04 -17.90
CA TYR A 112 -12.89 8.05 -17.04
C TYR A 112 -13.88 6.96 -16.61
N LEU A 113 -15.11 7.33 -16.25
CA LEU A 113 -16.15 6.35 -15.88
C LEU A 113 -16.55 5.46 -17.06
N LYS A 114 -16.57 6.01 -18.27
CA LYS A 114 -16.79 5.24 -19.51
C LYS A 114 -15.63 4.28 -19.77
N PHE A 115 -14.38 4.75 -19.59
CA PHE A 115 -13.18 3.94 -19.76
C PHE A 115 -13.14 2.75 -18.78
N ILE A 116 -13.43 2.96 -17.49
CA ILE A 116 -13.50 1.86 -16.52
C ILE A 116 -14.52 0.81 -16.96
N ARG A 117 -15.71 1.27 -17.36
CA ARG A 117 -16.82 0.38 -17.75
C ARG A 117 -16.46 -0.44 -18.98
N SER A 118 -15.84 0.17 -20.00
CA SER A 118 -15.45 -0.53 -21.22
C SER A 118 -14.32 -1.55 -21.01
N ARG A 119 -13.49 -1.38 -19.98
CA ARG A 119 -12.40 -2.30 -19.63
C ARG A 119 -12.78 -3.38 -18.63
N GLY A 120 -14.03 -3.40 -18.15
CA GLY A 120 -14.50 -4.42 -17.21
C GLY A 120 -13.88 -4.34 -15.81
N ILE A 121 -13.24 -3.21 -15.45
CA ILE A 121 -12.63 -3.06 -14.14
C ILE A 121 -13.72 -2.75 -13.11
N GLY A 122 -13.92 -3.68 -12.16
CA GLY A 122 -14.97 -3.54 -11.14
C GLY A 122 -14.72 -2.36 -10.19
N ARG A 123 -15.74 -1.51 -10.00
CA ARG A 123 -15.71 -0.42 -9.00
C ARG A 123 -15.37 -0.91 -7.59
N TYR A 124 -15.79 -2.14 -7.27
CA TYR A 124 -15.48 -2.77 -6.00
C TYR A 124 -13.98 -3.02 -5.82
N ALA A 125 -13.30 -3.51 -6.86
CA ALA A 125 -11.85 -3.74 -6.82
C ALA A 125 -11.08 -2.43 -6.57
N ILE A 126 -11.46 -1.35 -7.26
CA ILE A 126 -10.89 -0.02 -7.07
C ILE A 126 -11.12 0.46 -5.63
N ARG A 127 -12.35 0.32 -5.12
CA ARG A 127 -12.69 0.69 -3.73
C ARG A 127 -11.83 -0.05 -2.70
N GLN A 128 -11.63 -1.35 -2.86
CA GLN A 128 -10.78 -2.15 -1.97
C GLN A 128 -9.33 -1.69 -2.02
N ARG A 129 -8.79 -1.45 -3.22
CA ARG A 129 -7.44 -0.89 -3.38
C ARG A 129 -7.31 0.50 -2.74
N LYS A 130 -8.30 1.39 -2.88
CA LYS A 130 -8.30 2.70 -2.18
C LYS A 130 -8.33 2.57 -0.65
N LYS A 131 -9.08 1.60 -0.11
CA LYS A 131 -9.08 1.35 1.34
C LYS A 131 -7.69 0.92 1.82
N LEU A 132 -7.04 0.04 1.06
CA LEU A 132 -5.67 -0.38 1.34
C LEU A 132 -4.66 0.77 1.19
N LEU A 133 -4.79 1.62 0.16
CA LEU A 133 -3.96 2.80 -0.04
C LEU A 133 -4.02 3.72 1.19
N ARG A 134 -5.22 4.00 1.71
CA ARG A 134 -5.37 4.83 2.92
C ARG A 134 -4.69 4.20 4.14
N GLN A 135 -4.73 2.88 4.27
CA GLN A 135 -4.05 2.17 5.36
C GLN A 135 -2.53 2.15 5.21
N MET A 136 -2.02 2.10 3.98
CA MET A 136 -0.58 2.04 3.70
C MET A 136 0.09 3.40 3.72
N LEU A 137 -0.58 4.41 3.16
CA LEU A 137 -0.06 5.77 3.14
C LEU A 137 -0.10 6.41 4.53
N ARG A 138 -0.87 5.86 5.49
CA ARG A 138 -0.99 6.29 6.89
C ARG A 138 -0.84 7.80 7.04
N GLU A 139 -1.52 8.54 6.17
CA GLU A 139 -1.41 9.97 6.17
C GLU A 139 -2.11 10.47 7.42
N ASP A 140 -1.40 11.31 8.15
CA ASP A 140 -1.95 11.84 9.37
C ASP A 140 -3.21 12.66 9.01
N PRO A 141 -4.40 12.31 9.54
CA PRO A 141 -5.63 13.07 9.26
C PRO A 141 -5.53 14.54 9.64
N VAL A 142 -4.56 14.92 10.49
CA VAL A 142 -4.25 16.32 10.80
C VAL A 142 -3.44 16.99 9.68
N ILE A 143 -2.49 16.29 9.06
CA ILE A 143 -1.74 16.81 7.90
C ILE A 143 -2.70 17.04 6.72
N GLN A 144 -3.66 16.12 6.52
CA GLN A 144 -4.70 16.32 5.49
C GLN A 144 -5.57 17.55 5.78
N TYR A 145 -5.91 17.79 7.04
CA TYR A 145 -6.64 18.99 7.45
C TYR A 145 -5.87 20.28 7.14
N ILE A 146 -4.59 20.36 7.50
CA ILE A 146 -3.74 21.53 7.25
C ILE A 146 -3.65 21.82 5.75
N LYS A 147 -3.49 20.79 4.91
CA LYS A 147 -3.30 20.96 3.47
C LYS A 147 -4.57 21.41 2.73
N TYR A 148 -5.72 20.87 3.10
CA TYR A 148 -6.94 20.99 2.27
C TYR A 148 -8.10 21.74 2.93
N GLU A 149 -8.24 21.67 4.26
CA GLU A 149 -9.40 22.25 4.98
C GLU A 149 -9.06 23.57 5.67
N TYR A 150 -7.81 23.79 6.07
CA TYR A 150 -7.40 25.00 6.81
C TYR A 150 -7.05 26.16 5.86
N SER A 151 -7.49 27.36 6.25
CA SER A 151 -7.34 28.60 5.46
C SER A 151 -6.12 29.47 5.88
N GLY A 152 -5.38 29.06 6.90
CA GLY A 152 -4.18 29.78 7.38
C GLY A 152 -2.91 29.46 6.60
N ASP A 153 -1.76 29.80 7.18
CA ASP A 153 -0.45 29.55 6.58
C ASP A 153 -0.05 28.08 6.71
N LYS A 154 -0.22 27.35 5.61
CA LYS A 154 -0.04 25.90 5.54
C LYS A 154 1.38 25.46 5.88
N GLU A 155 2.40 26.27 5.57
CA GLU A 155 3.79 25.89 5.81
C GLU A 155 4.16 26.02 7.29
N GLU A 156 3.75 27.12 7.91
CA GLU A 156 3.98 27.36 9.35
C GLU A 156 3.23 26.33 10.19
N ASP A 157 1.96 26.07 9.88
CA ASP A 157 1.14 25.11 10.63
C ASP A 157 1.68 23.68 10.55
N LEU A 158 2.25 23.31 9.40
CA LEU A 158 2.85 22.00 9.20
C LEU A 158 4.12 21.84 10.05
N LYS A 159 4.97 22.88 10.11
CA LYS A 159 6.14 22.91 11.00
C LYS A 159 5.71 22.77 12.46
N VAL A 160 4.72 23.55 12.90
CA VAL A 160 4.20 23.47 14.28
C VAL A 160 3.67 22.07 14.59
N TYR A 161 2.95 21.45 13.65
CA TYR A 161 2.46 20.08 13.84
C TYR A 161 3.59 19.05 13.95
N GLU A 162 4.64 19.18 13.13
CA GLU A 162 5.81 18.32 13.18
C GLU A 162 6.54 18.45 14.53
N LEU A 163 6.66 19.67 15.07
CA LEU A 163 7.23 19.89 16.40
C LEU A 163 6.37 19.28 17.51
N LEU A 164 5.04 19.46 17.45
CA LEU A 164 4.12 18.82 18.39
C LEU A 164 4.25 17.29 18.36
N LYS A 165 4.52 16.71 17.19
CA LYS A 165 4.76 15.28 17.05
C LYS A 165 6.13 14.88 17.61
N LYS A 166 7.19 15.65 17.35
CA LYS A 166 8.54 15.42 17.88
C LYS A 166 8.55 15.39 19.42
N HIS A 167 7.82 16.29 20.05
CA HIS A 167 7.69 16.37 21.51
C HIS A 167 6.59 15.46 22.10
N ASN A 168 6.00 14.55 21.31
CA ASN A 168 4.91 13.64 21.73
C ASN A 168 3.65 14.36 22.30
N LEU A 169 3.44 15.63 21.95
CA LEU A 169 2.29 16.43 22.37
C LEU A 169 1.06 16.20 21.47
N ALA A 170 1.27 15.78 20.23
CA ALA A 170 0.21 15.37 19.31
C ALA A 170 -0.23 13.93 19.56
N TYR A 171 -0.87 13.67 20.71
CA TYR A 171 -1.33 12.33 21.11
C TYR A 171 -2.83 12.10 20.82
N ASP A 172 -3.25 10.84 20.86
CA ASP A 172 -4.66 10.40 20.76
C ASP A 172 -5.27 10.45 19.35
N ASN A 173 -6.60 10.33 19.29
CA ASN A 173 -7.43 10.32 18.10
C ASN A 173 -7.27 11.59 17.26
N ALA A 174 -7.51 11.46 15.95
CA ALA A 174 -7.38 12.54 14.97
C ALA A 174 -8.10 13.85 15.37
N LYS A 175 -9.31 13.75 15.94
CA LYS A 175 -10.08 14.92 16.38
C LYS A 175 -9.38 15.71 17.49
N LYS A 176 -8.82 15.00 18.49
CA LYS A 176 -8.07 15.64 19.58
C LYS A 176 -6.77 16.24 19.08
N ARG A 177 -6.04 15.55 18.20
CA ARG A 177 -4.82 16.11 17.59
C ARG A 177 -5.09 17.37 16.77
N LYS A 178 -6.22 17.44 16.05
CA LYS A 178 -6.69 18.69 15.40
C LYS A 178 -6.97 19.80 16.42
N GLN A 179 -7.66 19.50 17.53
CA GLN A 179 -7.92 20.48 18.59
C GLN A 179 -6.63 20.98 19.25
N ILE A 180 -5.67 20.09 19.50
CA ILE A 180 -4.35 20.44 20.04
C ILE A 180 -3.66 21.39 19.08
N LEU A 181 -3.56 21.05 17.79
CA LEU A 181 -3.00 21.95 16.78
C LEU A 181 -3.65 23.34 16.83
N LEU A 182 -4.97 23.42 16.74
CA LEU A 182 -5.71 24.69 16.77
C LEU A 182 -5.45 25.49 18.05
N ARG A 183 -5.34 24.81 19.19
CA ARG A 183 -5.01 25.45 20.46
C ARG A 183 -3.63 26.11 20.41
N TYR A 184 -2.62 25.40 19.93
CA TYR A 184 -1.26 25.95 19.79
C TYR A 184 -1.17 27.06 18.75
N LEU A 185 -1.97 27.01 17.68
CA LEU A 185 -2.03 28.08 16.69
C LEU A 185 -2.76 29.34 17.21
N THR A 186 -3.72 29.17 18.10
CA THR A 186 -4.49 30.29 18.69
C THR A 186 -3.71 30.94 19.85
N ASP A 187 -3.08 30.14 20.71
CA ASP A 187 -2.38 30.59 21.91
C ASP A 187 -0.89 30.89 21.64
N LYS A 188 -0.57 32.16 21.35
CA LYS A 188 0.82 32.62 21.08
C LYS A 188 1.83 32.27 22.18
N LYS A 189 1.41 32.22 23.44
CA LYS A 189 2.29 31.87 24.57
C LYS A 189 2.76 30.42 24.49
N LEU A 190 1.82 29.49 24.27
CA LEU A 190 2.12 28.06 24.16
C LEU A 190 2.98 27.75 22.92
N LEU A 191 2.75 28.48 21.83
CA LEU A 191 3.57 28.38 20.62
C LEU A 191 5.02 28.80 20.89
N ASN A 192 5.22 29.94 21.55
CA ASN A 192 6.56 30.44 21.85
C ASN A 192 7.32 29.51 22.81
N GLU A 193 6.67 28.97 23.84
CA GLU A 193 7.28 27.98 24.73
C GLU A 193 7.76 26.73 23.97
N LEU A 194 7.02 26.32 22.93
CA LEU A 194 7.36 25.16 22.13
C LEU A 194 8.56 25.45 21.20
N LEU A 195 8.61 26.64 20.62
CA LEU A 195 9.74 27.10 19.81
C LEU A 195 11.01 27.33 20.64
N GLU A 196 10.88 27.81 21.88
CA GLU A 196 12.01 27.97 22.80
C GLU A 196 12.62 26.63 23.18
N LYS A 197 11.80 25.60 23.42
CA LYS A 197 12.29 24.24 23.65
C LYS A 197 13.10 23.69 22.48
N GLU A 198 12.67 23.96 21.25
CA GLU A 198 13.41 23.55 20.06
C GLU A 198 14.78 24.25 19.98
N LYS A 199 14.82 25.58 20.19
CA LYS A 199 16.08 26.35 20.19
C LYS A 199 17.06 25.83 21.23
N ILE A 200 16.58 25.48 22.43
CA ILE A 200 17.42 24.91 23.49
C ILE A 200 17.98 23.55 23.09
N GLU A 201 17.16 22.68 22.48
CA GLU A 201 17.64 21.40 21.96
C GLU A 201 18.70 21.55 20.85
N GLU A 202 18.52 22.50 19.93
CA GLU A 202 19.50 22.80 18.89
C GLU A 202 20.82 23.32 19.46
N ILE A 203 20.76 24.21 20.45
CA ILE A 203 21.94 24.70 21.17
C ILE A 203 22.63 23.53 21.90
N GLY A 204 21.87 22.66 22.55
CA GLY A 204 22.42 21.45 23.18
C GLY A 204 23.15 20.54 22.18
N ASN A 205 22.55 20.27 21.02
CA ASN A 205 23.14 19.43 19.99
C ASN A 205 24.40 20.04 19.37
N THR A 206 24.41 21.35 19.14
CA THR A 206 25.59 22.06 18.63
C THR A 206 26.74 22.05 19.65
N ILE A 207 26.45 22.25 20.94
CA ILE A 207 27.45 22.10 22.01
C ILE A 207 28.00 20.67 22.06
N LEU A 208 27.14 19.65 21.96
CA LEU A 208 27.58 18.25 21.91
C LEU A 208 28.50 17.97 20.71
N LEU A 209 28.16 18.48 19.54
CA LEU A 209 28.98 18.33 18.33
C LEU A 209 30.34 19.04 18.46
N LEU A 210 30.36 20.24 19.06
CA LEU A 210 31.61 20.96 19.34
C LEU A 210 32.48 20.19 20.34
N ASN A 211 31.88 19.66 21.41
CA ASN A 211 32.59 18.82 22.38
C ASN A 211 33.20 17.57 21.75
N ILE A 212 32.48 16.88 20.85
CA ILE A 212 33.01 15.70 20.15
C ILE A 212 34.21 16.08 19.26
N ARG A 213 34.13 17.21 18.55
CA ARG A 213 35.22 17.71 17.71
C ARG A 213 36.48 18.02 18.53
N ASP A 214 36.31 18.59 19.73
CA ASP A 214 37.42 18.88 20.64
C ASP A 214 38.06 17.57 21.17
N PHE A 215 37.27 16.51 21.38
CA PHE A 215 37.79 15.18 21.76
C PHE A 215 38.56 14.46 20.64
N GLU A 216 38.15 14.59 19.37
CA GLU A 216 38.90 14.01 18.23
C GLU A 216 40.24 14.70 17.98
N SER A 217 40.38 15.96 18.43
CA SER A 217 41.66 16.69 18.36
C SER A 217 42.67 16.27 19.44
N PHE A 218 42.23 15.49 20.45
CA PHE A 218 43.09 14.92 21.48
C PHE A 218 43.82 13.67 20.94
N SER A 219 44.98 13.87 20.31
CA SER A 219 45.85 12.74 19.95
C SER A 219 46.50 12.14 21.20
N PHE A 220 46.29 10.86 21.44
CA PHE A 220 46.91 10.08 22.54
C PHE A 220 48.45 9.98 22.46
N SER A 221 49.10 10.72 21.57
CA SER A 221 50.55 10.71 21.34
C SER A 221 51.35 11.56 22.35
N GLN A 222 50.76 12.07 23.42
CA GLN A 222 51.43 12.93 24.41
C GLN A 222 51.73 12.28 25.76
N PHE A 223 51.41 11.00 25.96
CA PHE A 223 51.83 10.29 27.17
C PHE A 223 53.08 9.44 26.88
N PRO A 224 54.26 9.79 27.43
CA PRO A 224 55.42 8.89 27.38
C PRO A 224 55.14 7.68 28.28
N VAL A 225 55.40 6.48 27.73
CA VAL A 225 55.37 5.19 28.44
C VAL A 225 56.48 5.12 29.48
#